data_AF-A0AAE1GEG0-F1
#
_entry.id   AF-A0AAE1GEG0-F1
#
_cell.length_a   1.000
_cell.length_b   1.000
_cell.length_c   1.000
_cell.angle_alpha   90.00
_cell.angle_beta   90.00
_cell.angle_gamma   90.00
#
_symmetry.space_group_name_H-M   'P 1'
#
loop_
_entity.id
_entity.type
_entity.pdbx_description
1 polymer ?
#
loop_
_entity_poly.entity_id
_entity_poly.type
_entity_poly.pdbx_seq_one_letter_code
_entity_poly.pdbx_strand_id
1 'polypeptide(L)'
;MEKFLKGSTSRKWKSTNPRQKELTNCIVAFTAHDLLPLSLVESERFRILMATAEPMFIMPSRKHLSTVLLPQYSTTIQTQLKTQLQQVKNLCLTKDLWSSRDNYEASIETRLKKFESTEEFQLAATSDPRYKLDWCHDNEVQDIRDLLTVK
;
A
#
# COMPACT_ATOMS: atom_id res chain seq x y z
N MET A 1 -9.00 22.49 -31.82
CA MET A 1 -8.98 21.17 -31.15
C MET A 1 -10.37 20.57 -30.92
N GLU A 2 -11.47 21.30 -31.12
CA GLU A 2 -12.84 20.79 -30.88
C GLU A 2 -13.41 19.85 -31.97
N LYS A 3 -12.68 19.62 -33.07
CA LYS A 3 -13.20 18.85 -34.23
C LYS A 3 -13.01 17.34 -34.15
N PHE A 4 -12.39 16.79 -33.09
CA PHE A 4 -12.13 15.35 -32.96
C PHE A 4 -13.17 14.58 -32.13
N LEU A 5 -14.18 15.23 -31.55
CA LEU A 5 -15.13 14.61 -30.60
C LEU A 5 -16.55 14.43 -31.16
N LYS A 6 -16.72 14.23 -32.46
CA LYS A 6 -18.00 13.68 -32.97
C LYS A 6 -17.96 12.16 -32.88
N GLY A 7 -18.28 11.65 -31.69
CA GLY A 7 -18.37 10.22 -31.42
C GLY A 7 -19.42 9.55 -32.30
N SER A 8 -19.00 8.55 -33.06
CA SER A 8 -19.89 7.51 -33.59
C SER A 8 -20.62 6.87 -32.41
N THR A 9 -21.95 6.84 -32.44
CA THR A 9 -22.81 6.22 -31.42
C THR A 9 -22.71 4.70 -31.52
N SER A 10 -21.55 4.14 -31.17
CA SER A 10 -21.38 2.70 -31.03
C SER A 10 -21.95 2.23 -29.69
N ARG A 11 -22.62 1.07 -29.69
CA ARG A 11 -23.20 0.47 -28.48
C ARG A 11 -22.07 0.08 -27.53
N LYS A 12 -22.07 0.65 -26.31
CA LYS A 12 -21.12 0.28 -25.26
C LYS A 12 -21.23 -1.20 -24.86
N TRP A 13 -20.13 -1.79 -24.41
CA TRP A 13 -20.12 -3.18 -23.95
C TRP A 13 -20.92 -3.38 -22.67
N LYS A 14 -21.52 -4.56 -22.54
CA LYS A 14 -22.09 -5.03 -21.27
C LYS A 14 -20.97 -5.53 -20.35
N SER A 15 -21.23 -5.57 -19.05
CA SER A 15 -20.30 -6.11 -18.04
C SER A 15 -19.88 -7.57 -18.27
N THR A 16 -20.69 -8.34 -19.00
CA THR A 16 -20.39 -9.74 -19.35
C THR A 16 -19.42 -9.89 -20.52
N ASN A 17 -19.19 -8.82 -21.29
CA ASN A 17 -18.32 -8.87 -22.46
C ASN A 17 -16.87 -9.23 -22.04
N PRO A 18 -16.21 -10.19 -22.70
CA PRO A 18 -14.86 -10.61 -22.34
C PRO A 18 -13.84 -9.46 -22.37
N ARG A 19 -13.91 -8.61 -23.39
CA ARG A 19 -13.00 -7.47 -23.56
C ARG A 19 -13.24 -6.36 -22.53
N GLN A 20 -14.50 -6.15 -22.14
CA GLN A 20 -14.85 -5.27 -21.01
C GLN A 20 -14.20 -5.76 -19.71
N LYS A 21 -14.28 -7.06 -19.41
CA LYS A 21 -13.68 -7.66 -18.21
C LYS A 21 -12.16 -7.58 -18.24
N GLU A 22 -11.56 -7.95 -19.38
CA GLU A 22 -10.11 -7.92 -19.58
C GLU A 22 -9.56 -6.52 -19.33
N LEU A 23 -10.12 -5.49 -19.97
CA LEU A 23 -9.62 -4.13 -19.81
C LEU A 23 -9.89 -3.58 -18.39
N THR A 24 -11.00 -3.97 -17.77
CA THR A 24 -11.26 -3.64 -16.36
C THR A 24 -10.18 -4.25 -15.45
N ASN A 25 -9.80 -5.51 -15.67
CA ASN A 25 -8.75 -6.18 -14.90
C ASN A 25 -7.39 -5.52 -15.12
N CYS A 26 -7.06 -5.11 -16.35
CA CYS A 26 -5.84 -4.35 -16.64
C CYS A 26 -5.79 -3.02 -15.87
N ILE A 27 -6.91 -2.28 -15.81
CA ILE A 27 -6.97 -1.01 -15.05
C ILE A 27 -6.82 -1.26 -13.55
N VAL A 28 -7.41 -2.33 -13.02
CA VAL A 28 -7.27 -2.70 -11.60
C VAL A 28 -5.81 -3.03 -11.29
N ALA A 29 -5.18 -3.87 -12.11
CA ALA A 29 -3.77 -4.24 -11.96
C ALA A 29 -2.85 -3.01 -12.07
N PHE A 30 -3.05 -2.16 -13.09
CA PHE A 30 -2.29 -0.92 -13.27
C PHE A 30 -2.42 0.01 -12.06
N THR A 31 -3.63 0.19 -11.55
CA THR A 31 -3.86 1.04 -10.37
C THR A 31 -3.17 0.46 -9.13
N ALA A 32 -3.24 -0.85 -8.92
CA ALA A 32 -2.71 -1.51 -7.75
C ALA A 32 -1.17 -1.64 -7.76
N HIS A 33 -0.59 -2.05 -8.89
CA HIS A 33 0.86 -2.24 -9.03
C HIS A 33 1.61 -0.92 -9.00
N ASP A 34 1.08 0.10 -9.66
CA ASP A 34 1.75 1.40 -9.78
C ASP A 34 1.30 2.37 -8.67
N LEU A 35 0.51 1.90 -7.71
CA LEU A 35 -0.01 2.66 -6.56
C LEU A 35 -0.69 3.98 -6.97
N LEU A 36 -1.43 3.93 -8.08
CA LEU A 36 -2.06 5.12 -8.65
C LEU A 36 -3.26 5.56 -7.84
N PRO A 37 -3.56 6.88 -7.81
CA PRO A 37 -4.73 7.38 -7.11
C PRO A 37 -6.01 6.86 -7.76
N LEU A 38 -6.99 6.49 -6.94
CA LEU A 38 -8.29 5.99 -7.41
C LEU A 38 -9.07 7.02 -8.24
N SER A 39 -8.70 8.31 -8.14
CA SER A 39 -9.25 9.37 -8.98
C SER A 39 -8.88 9.25 -10.46
N LEU A 40 -7.89 8.40 -10.81
CA LEU A 40 -7.47 8.19 -12.20
C LEU A 40 -8.64 7.79 -13.10
N VAL A 41 -9.52 6.89 -12.66
CA VAL A 41 -10.68 6.43 -13.46
C VAL A 41 -11.77 7.48 -13.65
N GLU A 42 -11.67 8.62 -12.96
CA GLU A 42 -12.54 9.78 -13.09
C GLU A 42 -11.85 10.96 -13.75
N SER A 43 -10.54 10.88 -14.00
CA SER A 43 -9.80 11.90 -14.75
C SER A 43 -10.38 12.06 -16.14
N GLU A 44 -10.77 13.28 -16.49
CA GLU A 44 -11.32 13.64 -17.79
C GLU A 44 -10.35 13.26 -18.93
N ARG A 45 -9.07 13.64 -18.79
CA ARG A 45 -8.04 13.35 -19.79
C ARG A 45 -7.85 11.85 -19.99
N PHE A 46 -7.87 11.08 -18.89
CA PHE A 46 -7.75 9.63 -18.97
C PHE A 46 -8.98 8.98 -19.63
N ARG A 47 -10.19 9.48 -19.34
CA ARG A 47 -11.42 9.02 -19.99
C ARG A 47 -11.43 9.33 -21.48
N ILE A 48 -10.95 10.50 -21.89
CA ILE A 48 -10.80 10.86 -23.31
C ILE A 48 -9.80 9.92 -24.01
N LEU A 49 -8.64 9.67 -23.39
CA LEU A 49 -7.65 8.72 -23.88
C LEU A 49 -8.29 7.34 -24.09
N MET A 50 -8.97 6.81 -23.07
CA MET A 50 -9.60 5.50 -23.13
C MET A 50 -10.76 5.43 -24.12
N ALA A 51 -11.57 6.48 -24.25
CA ALA A 51 -12.63 6.54 -25.24
C ALA A 51 -12.10 6.64 -26.68
N THR A 52 -10.90 7.18 -26.85
CA THR A 52 -10.20 7.23 -28.15
C THR A 52 -9.59 5.88 -28.49
N ALA A 53 -8.95 5.23 -27.53
CA ALA A 53 -8.30 3.94 -27.72
C ALA A 53 -9.30 2.78 -27.82
N GLU A 54 -10.32 2.77 -26.97
CA GLU A 54 -11.35 1.73 -26.91
C GLU A 54 -12.76 2.34 -26.71
N PRO A 55 -13.41 2.78 -27.81
CA PRO A 55 -14.66 3.53 -27.74
C PRO A 55 -15.83 2.75 -27.14
N MET A 56 -15.82 1.42 -27.18
CA MET A 56 -16.92 0.59 -26.67
C MET A 56 -16.82 0.33 -25.16
N PHE A 57 -15.65 0.57 -24.56
CA PHE A 57 -15.41 0.33 -23.14
C PHE A 57 -16.20 1.28 -22.23
N ILE A 58 -16.63 0.75 -21.09
CA ILE A 58 -17.21 1.51 -19.99
C ILE A 58 -16.22 1.54 -18.83
N MET A 59 -15.74 2.72 -18.48
CA MET A 59 -14.86 2.92 -17.34
C MET A 59 -15.58 2.57 -16.02
N PRO A 60 -14.99 1.75 -15.12
CA PRO A 60 -15.53 1.55 -13.79
C PRO A 60 -15.56 2.88 -13.00
N SER A 61 -16.53 3.02 -12.10
CA SER A 61 -16.55 4.15 -11.17
C SER A 61 -15.49 3.98 -10.07
N ARG A 62 -15.04 5.08 -9.48
CA ARG A 62 -14.11 5.04 -8.33
C ARG A 62 -14.65 4.17 -7.20
N LYS A 63 -15.96 4.30 -6.90
CA LYS A 63 -16.64 3.48 -5.89
C LYS A 63 -16.56 1.99 -6.23
N HIS A 64 -16.88 1.60 -7.46
CA HIS A 64 -16.82 0.19 -7.85
C HIS A 64 -15.37 -0.35 -7.79
N LEU A 65 -14.40 0.46 -8.24
CA LEU A 65 -12.98 0.13 -8.14
C LEU A 65 -12.56 -0.09 -6.68
N SER A 66 -12.92 0.82 -5.77
CA SER A 66 -12.48 0.79 -4.37
C SER A 66 -13.19 -0.26 -3.52
N THR A 67 -14.50 -0.47 -3.73
CA THR A 67 -15.30 -1.32 -2.83
C THR A 67 -15.47 -2.75 -3.33
N VAL A 68 -15.14 -3.04 -4.59
CA VAL A 68 -15.34 -4.37 -5.17
C VAL A 68 -14.08 -4.88 -5.86
N LEU A 69 -13.60 -4.17 -6.89
CA LEU A 69 -12.57 -4.71 -7.77
C LEU A 69 -11.21 -4.85 -7.08
N LEU A 70 -10.76 -3.82 -6.36
CA LEU A 70 -9.49 -3.86 -5.63
C LEU A 70 -9.50 -4.87 -4.45
N PRO A 71 -10.55 -4.94 -3.62
CA PRO A 71 -10.65 -6.00 -2.60
C PRO A 71 -10.59 -7.42 -3.17
N GLN A 72 -11.28 -7.68 -4.29
CA GLN A 72 -11.23 -8.98 -4.97
C GLN A 72 -9.82 -9.29 -5.48
N TYR A 73 -9.19 -8.32 -6.14
CA TYR A 73 -7.83 -8.45 -6.65
C TYR A 73 -6.81 -8.69 -5.53
N SER A 74 -6.92 -7.96 -4.41
CA SER A 74 -6.09 -8.16 -3.22
C SER A 74 -6.26 -9.57 -2.64
N THR A 75 -7.50 -10.08 -2.58
CA THR A 75 -7.77 -11.45 -2.10
C THR A 75 -7.07 -12.49 -2.99
N THR A 76 -7.09 -12.30 -4.31
CA THR A 76 -6.37 -13.16 -5.26
C THR A 76 -4.87 -13.14 -5.00
N ILE A 77 -4.25 -11.96 -4.88
CA ILE A 77 -2.82 -11.82 -4.59
C ILE A 77 -2.47 -12.46 -3.24
N GLN A 78 -3.26 -12.19 -2.19
CA GLN A 78 -3.04 -12.77 -0.87
C GLN A 78 -3.09 -14.30 -0.89
N THR A 79 -4.00 -14.87 -1.68
CA THR A 79 -4.11 -16.32 -1.84
C THR A 79 -2.87 -16.90 -2.51
N GLN A 80 -2.41 -16.26 -3.60
CA GLN A 80 -1.18 -16.65 -4.30
C GLN A 80 0.05 -16.57 -3.39
N LEU A 81 0.19 -15.46 -2.65
CA LEU A 81 1.28 -15.27 -1.69
C LEU A 81 1.25 -16.34 -0.60
N LYS A 82 0.08 -16.68 -0.04
CA LYS A 82 -0.04 -17.75 0.96
C LYS A 82 0.43 -19.09 0.40
N THR A 83 0.02 -19.44 -0.82
CA THR A 83 0.48 -20.68 -1.48
C THR A 83 1.99 -20.68 -1.70
N GLN A 84 2.57 -19.56 -2.12
CA GLN A 84 4.02 -19.44 -2.30
C GLN A 84 4.75 -19.58 -0.95
N LEU A 85 4.28 -18.90 0.10
CA LEU A 85 4.89 -18.94 1.43
C LEU A 85 4.86 -20.35 2.06
N GLN A 86 3.82 -21.15 1.79
CA GLN A 86 3.76 -22.55 2.25
C GLN A 86 4.87 -23.45 1.69
N GLN A 87 5.47 -23.07 0.56
CA GLN A 87 6.52 -23.84 -0.12
C GLN A 87 7.93 -23.39 0.29
N VAL A 88 8.06 -22.29 1.04
CA VAL A 88 9.34 -21.72 1.43
C VAL A 88 9.87 -22.42 2.69
N LYS A 89 11.13 -22.90 2.65
CA LYS A 89 11.78 -23.58 3.78
C LYS A 89 12.19 -22.63 4.90
N ASN A 90 12.68 -21.44 4.54
CA ASN A 90 13.20 -20.43 5.47
C ASN A 90 12.66 -19.06 5.07
N LEU A 91 12.11 -18.30 6.02
CA LEU A 91 11.56 -16.97 5.80
C LEU A 91 12.29 -15.97 6.70
N CYS A 92 12.86 -14.91 6.10
CA CYS A 92 13.39 -13.77 6.84
C CYS A 92 12.42 -12.60 6.68
N LEU A 93 11.94 -12.04 7.80
CA LEU A 93 11.02 -10.91 7.81
C LEU A 93 11.76 -9.66 8.26
N THR A 94 11.88 -8.70 7.36
CA THR A 94 12.34 -7.35 7.69
C THR A 94 11.10 -6.46 7.86
N LYS A 95 11.04 -5.74 8.97
CA LYS A 95 9.99 -4.75 9.21
C LYS A 95 10.66 -3.38 9.21
N ASP A 96 10.38 -2.62 8.18
CA ASP A 96 10.81 -1.23 8.14
C ASP A 96 9.83 -0.37 8.96
N LEU A 97 10.39 0.45 9.84
CA LEU A 97 9.68 1.27 10.82
C LEU A 97 10.07 2.72 10.57
N TRP A 98 9.39 3.35 9.61
CA TRP A 98 9.42 4.80 9.45
C TRP A 98 8.10 5.40 9.95
N SER A 99 8.20 6.59 10.53
CA SER A 99 7.07 7.43 10.92
C SER A 99 7.19 8.78 10.24
N SER A 100 6.05 9.44 10.00
CA SER A 100 6.06 10.88 9.77
C SER A 100 6.37 11.59 11.09
N ARG A 101 7.20 12.63 11.06
CA ARG A 101 7.57 13.43 12.25
C ARG A 101 6.36 13.84 13.10
N ASP A 102 5.22 14.11 12.45
CA ASP A 102 4.03 14.64 13.12
C ASP A 102 3.24 13.61 13.96
N ASN A 103 3.54 12.30 13.87
CA ASN A 103 2.81 11.23 14.57
C ASN A 103 3.73 10.10 15.12
N TYR A 104 5.02 10.39 15.30
CA TYR A 104 6.02 9.37 15.62
C TYR A 104 5.84 8.76 17.01
N GLU A 105 5.72 9.59 18.05
CA GLU A 105 5.69 9.16 19.45
C GLU A 105 4.50 8.24 19.74
N ALA A 106 3.29 8.67 19.38
CA ALA A 106 2.08 7.87 19.57
C ALA A 106 2.12 6.53 18.80
N SER A 107 2.77 6.48 17.64
CA SER A 107 2.89 5.26 16.83
C SER A 107 3.92 4.28 17.42
N ILE A 108 5.03 4.79 17.95
CA ILE A 108 6.05 3.98 18.61
C ILE A 108 5.52 3.41 19.93
N GLU A 109 4.98 4.25 20.81
CA GLU A 109 4.44 3.80 22.10
C GLU A 109 3.39 2.72 21.88
N THR A 110 2.39 2.94 21.01
CA THR A 110 1.32 1.95 20.83
C THR A 110 1.82 0.61 20.29
N ARG A 111 2.86 0.62 19.43
CA ARG A 111 3.27 -0.57 18.66
C ARG A 111 4.44 -1.31 19.28
N LEU A 112 5.29 -0.62 20.04
CA LEU A 112 6.51 -1.15 20.65
C LEU A 112 6.39 -1.37 22.16
N LYS A 113 5.41 -0.76 22.83
CA LYS A 113 5.15 -0.96 24.28
C LYS A 113 5.04 -2.41 24.73
N LYS A 114 4.48 -3.29 23.90
CA LYS A 114 4.38 -4.72 24.22
C LYS A 114 5.71 -5.49 24.15
N PHE A 115 6.73 -4.88 23.56
CA PHE A 115 8.06 -5.46 23.39
C PHE A 115 9.12 -4.74 24.24
N GLU A 116 8.82 -3.57 24.80
CA GLU A 116 9.74 -2.82 25.69
C GLU A 116 10.23 -3.64 26.89
N SER A 117 9.43 -4.61 27.35
CA SER A 117 9.82 -5.51 28.44
C SER A 117 10.63 -6.74 27.98
N THR A 118 10.88 -6.92 26.68
CA THR A 118 11.67 -8.03 26.16
C THR A 118 13.15 -7.66 26.11
N GLU A 119 14.01 -8.54 26.60
CA GLU A 119 15.46 -8.34 26.67
C GLU A 119 16.06 -8.15 25.27
N GLU A 120 15.54 -8.86 24.27
CA GLU A 120 15.97 -8.76 22.88
C GLU A 120 15.69 -7.39 22.28
N PHE A 121 14.55 -6.78 22.63
CA PHE A 121 14.20 -5.44 22.17
C PHE A 121 15.08 -4.38 22.85
N GLN A 122 15.35 -4.52 24.15
CA GLN A 122 16.24 -3.61 24.88
C GLN A 122 17.67 -3.67 24.33
N LEU A 123 18.20 -4.88 24.08
CA LEU A 123 19.51 -5.07 23.47
C LEU A 123 19.57 -4.53 22.05
N ALA A 124 18.54 -4.77 21.21
CA ALA A 124 18.50 -4.25 19.85
C ALA A 124 18.40 -2.72 19.79
N ALA A 125 17.55 -2.12 20.64
CA ALA A 125 17.38 -0.68 20.71
C ALA A 125 18.63 0.04 21.24
N THR A 126 19.35 -0.57 22.20
CA THR A 126 20.61 -0.01 22.72
C THR A 126 21.81 -0.21 21.80
N SER A 127 21.76 -1.19 20.89
CA SER A 127 22.87 -1.51 19.98
C SER A 127 22.78 -0.86 18.59
N ASP A 128 21.61 -0.38 18.15
CA ASP A 128 21.48 0.35 16.88
C ASP A 128 21.73 1.87 17.10
N PRO A 129 22.83 2.45 16.58
CA PRO A 129 23.10 3.88 16.71
C PRO A 129 22.09 4.79 15.99
N ARG A 130 21.18 4.23 15.18
CA ARG A 130 20.03 4.94 14.57
C ARG A 130 18.78 4.89 15.43
N TYR A 131 18.70 3.99 16.42
CA TYR A 131 17.85 4.15 17.59
C TYR A 131 18.46 5.24 18.46
N LYS A 132 18.49 6.45 17.92
CA LYS A 132 19.01 7.60 18.63
C LYS A 132 18.12 7.83 19.82
N LEU A 133 18.67 7.75 21.03
CA LEU A 133 18.03 8.21 22.26
C LEU A 133 17.65 9.72 22.25
N ASP A 134 17.57 10.36 21.07
CA ASP A 134 17.16 11.74 20.81
C ASP A 134 15.70 12.03 21.29
N TRP A 135 14.97 11.01 21.74
CA TRP A 135 13.57 11.05 22.21
C TRP A 135 13.39 10.56 23.66
N CYS A 136 14.45 10.12 24.33
CA CYS A 136 14.40 9.85 25.77
C CYS A 136 14.65 11.17 26.51
N HIS A 137 13.76 11.53 27.43
CA HIS A 137 13.98 12.71 28.27
C HIS A 137 15.06 12.42 29.31
N ASP A 138 15.78 13.46 29.76
CA ASP A 138 17.09 13.38 30.43
C ASP A 138 17.26 12.26 31.47
N ASN A 139 16.22 11.95 32.25
CA ASN A 139 16.27 10.89 33.27
C ASN A 139 16.40 9.48 32.67
N GLU A 140 15.68 9.16 31.59
CA GLU A 140 15.69 7.83 30.95
C GLU A 140 17.02 7.55 30.23
N VAL A 141 17.64 8.60 29.69
CA VAL A 141 18.96 8.51 29.06
C VAL A 141 20.03 8.18 30.10
N GLN A 142 19.91 8.75 31.31
CA GLN A 142 20.86 8.51 32.39
C GLN A 142 20.68 7.10 32.97
N ASP A 143 19.44 6.64 33.18
CA ASP A 143 19.15 5.30 33.68
C ASP A 143 19.68 4.20 32.73
N ILE A 144 19.51 4.38 31.41
CA ILE A 144 20.03 3.43 30.41
C ILE A 144 21.57 3.49 30.35
N ARG A 145 22.18 4.68 30.47
CA ARG A 145 23.65 4.79 30.55
C ARG A 145 24.21 4.08 31.78
N ASP A 146 23.58 4.23 32.92
CA ASP A 146 24.02 3.62 34.17
C ASP A 146 23.86 2.10 34.08
N LEU A 147 22.75 1.59 33.53
CA LEU A 147 22.54 0.17 33.26
C LEU A 147 23.62 -0.44 32.35
N LEU A 148 24.09 0.30 31.34
CA LEU A 148 25.10 -0.16 30.38
C LEU A 148 26.55 -0.01 30.90
N THR A 149 26.77 0.75 31.96
CA THR A 149 28.11 1.02 32.52
C THR A 149 28.40 0.28 33.83
N VAL A 150 27.38 -0.30 34.47
CA VAL A 150 27.57 -1.19 35.63
C VAL A 150 28.02 -2.58 35.13
N LYS A 151 29.31 -2.87 35.31
CA LYS A 151 29.91 -4.22 35.22
C LYS A 151 29.91 -4.91 36.57
#